data_AF-A0A6M2AF31-F1
#
_entry.id   AF-A0A6M2AF31-F1
#
_cell.length_a   1.000
_cell.length_b   1.000
_cell.length_c   1.000
_cell.angle_alpha   90.00
_cell.angle_beta   90.00
_cell.angle_gamma   90.00
#
_symmetry.space_group_name_H-M   'P 1'
#
loop_
_entity.id
_entity.type
_entity.pdbx_description
1 polymer ?
#
loop_
_entity_poly.entity_id
_entity_poly.type
_entity_poly.pdbx_seq_one_letter_code
_entity_poly.pdbx_strand_id
1 'polypeptide(L)'
;MKKLFVISSILLSIFFSNVHADVEINYEQNKLQHYVSFGDSFIIVLDDKSIWEIFNFKPRSQTWSEWWNGVKVQMDDEFLWKVDDWLTNDKIVVRENYLDEEIFEQLKEYDKKRLRYYGYVLENTSAHKIAFARPIVFQEFTDLFIKYSEDRYSDGHSDGYNEGYCEGKSVGCKDCKSS
;
A
#
# COMPACT_ATOMS: atom_id res chain seq x y z
N MET A 1 0.16 15.49 -69.59
CA MET A 1 1.08 15.82 -68.47
C MET A 1 1.17 14.61 -67.54
N LYS A 2 2.37 14.34 -67.04
CA LYS A 2 2.86 13.11 -66.37
C LYS A 2 2.13 12.87 -65.03
N LYS A 3 1.47 11.72 -64.82
CA LYS A 3 1.90 10.51 -64.08
C LYS A 3 2.44 10.73 -62.65
N LEU A 4 1.71 10.13 -61.69
CA LEU A 4 2.16 9.42 -60.47
C LEU A 4 3.23 10.10 -59.58
N PHE A 5 2.82 10.55 -58.39
CA PHE A 5 3.66 10.61 -57.17
C PHE A 5 3.37 9.32 -56.38
N VAL A 6 4.10 8.23 -56.61
CA VAL A 6 5.34 7.81 -55.92
C VAL A 6 5.21 7.86 -54.40
N ILE A 7 4.69 6.74 -53.89
CA ILE A 7 5.03 6.16 -52.58
C ILE A 7 6.54 5.89 -52.59
N SER A 8 7.28 6.41 -51.61
CA SER A 8 8.61 5.92 -51.29
C SER A 8 8.87 6.02 -49.79
N SER A 9 8.83 4.86 -49.15
CA SER A 9 9.42 4.60 -47.84
C SER A 9 10.92 4.84 -47.89
N ILE A 10 11.46 5.60 -46.93
CA ILE A 10 12.85 5.42 -46.45
C ILE A 10 12.83 5.46 -44.92
N LEU A 11 12.71 4.26 -44.35
CA LEU A 11 13.42 3.86 -43.14
C LEU A 11 14.93 3.95 -43.44
N LEU A 12 15.69 4.79 -42.72
CA LEU A 12 16.88 4.38 -41.97
C LEU A 12 17.50 5.59 -41.27
N SER A 13 17.53 5.49 -39.95
CA SER A 13 18.57 5.95 -39.00
C SER A 13 19.87 6.50 -39.60
N ILE A 14 20.32 7.65 -39.10
CA ILE A 14 21.70 7.84 -38.59
C ILE A 14 21.66 8.91 -37.47
N PHE A 15 21.91 8.43 -36.25
CA PHE A 15 22.73 9.03 -35.19
C PHE A 15 22.81 10.55 -35.08
N PHE A 16 21.99 11.12 -34.19
CA PHE A 16 22.54 12.00 -33.16
C PHE A 16 22.46 11.28 -31.83
N SER A 17 23.51 10.54 -31.54
CA SER A 17 23.96 10.21 -30.19
C SER A 17 24.18 11.51 -29.42
N ASN A 18 23.13 12.04 -28.81
CA ASN A 18 23.27 12.63 -27.50
C ASN A 18 23.03 11.50 -26.51
N VAL A 19 24.11 10.78 -26.24
CA VAL A 19 24.35 10.09 -24.98
C VAL A 19 24.07 11.12 -23.88
N HIS A 20 22.82 11.23 -23.47
CA HIS A 20 22.58 11.36 -22.05
C HIS A 20 23.04 10.01 -21.55
N ALA A 21 24.19 10.03 -20.87
CA ALA A 21 24.57 8.92 -20.04
C ALA A 21 23.29 8.50 -19.32
N ASP A 22 22.82 7.28 -19.59
CA ASP A 22 22.09 6.54 -18.58
C ASP A 22 23.07 6.53 -17.41
N VAL A 23 22.94 7.54 -16.55
CA VAL A 23 23.33 7.41 -15.18
C VAL A 23 22.41 6.30 -14.75
N GLU A 24 22.95 5.08 -14.76
CA GLU A 24 22.40 3.96 -14.04
C GLU A 24 22.34 4.47 -12.60
N ILE A 25 21.22 5.10 -12.24
CA ILE A 25 20.94 5.45 -10.86
C ILE A 25 20.81 4.09 -10.22
N ASN A 26 21.94 3.61 -9.69
CA ASN A 26 22.04 2.35 -9.00
C ASN A 26 21.35 2.58 -7.66
N TYR A 27 20.02 2.62 -7.69
CA TYR A 27 19.22 2.63 -6.47
C TYR A 27 19.62 1.37 -5.72
N GLU A 28 20.11 1.53 -4.49
CA GLU A 28 20.48 0.40 -3.66
C GLU A 28 19.28 -0.53 -3.55
N GLN A 29 19.40 -1.69 -4.20
CA GLN A 29 18.36 -2.70 -4.20
C GLN A 29 18.45 -3.45 -2.88
N ASN A 30 17.51 -3.16 -2.00
CA ASN A 30 17.42 -3.78 -0.68
C ASN A 30 16.58 -5.04 -0.75
N LYS A 31 16.73 -5.92 0.24
CA LYS A 31 15.88 -7.11 0.40
C LYS A 31 14.96 -6.93 1.58
N LEU A 32 13.68 -7.29 1.40
CA LEU A 32 12.74 -7.38 2.51
C LEU A 32 13.16 -8.52 3.44
N GLN A 33 13.51 -8.22 4.69
CA GLN A 33 13.83 -9.24 5.70
C GLN A 33 12.60 -9.66 6.48
N HIS A 34 11.83 -8.68 6.93
CA HIS A 34 10.66 -8.89 7.78
C HIS A 34 9.54 -7.93 7.40
N TYR A 35 8.31 -8.33 7.66
CA TYR A 35 7.15 -7.45 7.58
C TYR A 35 6.21 -7.78 8.74
N VAL A 36 5.42 -6.78 9.14
CA VAL A 36 4.37 -6.95 10.14
C VAL A 36 3.22 -6.00 9.86
N SER A 37 2.00 -6.43 10.15
CA SER A 37 0.80 -5.62 10.00
C SER A 37 0.17 -5.36 11.37
N PHE A 38 -0.07 -4.09 11.68
CA PHE A 38 -0.74 -3.59 12.88
C PHE A 38 -2.00 -2.82 12.47
N GLY A 39 -3.12 -3.53 12.35
CA GLY A 39 -4.39 -2.92 11.90
C GLY A 39 -4.25 -2.34 10.48
N ASP A 40 -4.34 -1.00 10.36
CA ASP A 40 -4.17 -0.27 9.09
C ASP A 40 -2.71 0.16 8.82
N SER A 41 -1.76 -0.18 9.69
CA SER A 41 -0.34 0.15 9.53
C SER A 41 0.43 -1.09 9.07
N PHE A 42 1.17 -0.98 7.98
CA PHE A 42 1.99 -2.09 7.49
C PHE A 42 3.46 -1.67 7.53
N ILE A 43 4.26 -2.41 8.29
CA ILE A 43 5.67 -2.11 8.51
C ILE A 43 6.52 -3.16 7.80
N ILE A 44 7.55 -2.71 7.11
CA ILE A 44 8.59 -3.57 6.55
C ILE A 44 9.96 -3.23 7.11
N VAL A 45 10.83 -4.23 7.17
CA VAL A 45 12.23 -4.11 7.57
C VAL A 45 13.09 -4.62 6.42
N LEU A 46 14.01 -3.79 5.98
CA LEU A 46 14.95 -4.10 4.90
C LEU A 46 16.27 -4.67 5.46
N ASP A 47 17.13 -5.19 4.60
CA ASP A 47 18.40 -5.82 4.97
C ASP A 47 19.49 -4.86 5.43
N ASP A 48 19.37 -3.58 5.06
CA ASP A 48 20.10 -2.46 5.66
C ASP A 48 19.63 -2.09 7.08
N LYS A 49 18.61 -2.79 7.60
CA LYS A 49 17.95 -2.58 8.90
C LYS A 49 17.09 -1.31 8.98
N SER A 50 16.84 -0.64 7.86
CA SER A 50 15.87 0.44 7.81
C SER A 50 14.45 -0.10 8.01
N ILE A 51 13.62 0.70 8.68
CA ILE A 51 12.24 0.35 9.04
C ILE A 51 11.32 1.35 8.37
N TRP A 52 10.31 0.84 7.68
CA TRP A 52 9.41 1.65 6.86
C TRP A 52 7.97 1.32 7.19
N GLU A 53 7.17 2.36 7.42
CA GLU A 53 5.72 2.22 7.34
C GLU A 53 5.31 2.45 5.89
N ILE A 54 4.55 1.51 5.33
CA ILE A 54 4.01 1.62 3.98
C ILE A 54 2.49 1.77 4.00
N PHE A 55 2.00 2.59 3.08
CA PHE A 55 0.62 3.04 3.01
C PHE A 55 -0.20 2.14 2.10
N ASN A 56 -1.18 1.44 2.67
CA ASN A 56 -2.10 0.64 1.86
C ASN A 56 -3.21 1.52 1.28
N PHE A 57 -3.27 1.56 -0.06
CA PHE A 57 -4.29 2.29 -0.76
C PHE A 57 -5.64 1.60 -0.77
N LYS A 58 -6.68 2.38 -0.47
CA LYS A 58 -8.07 1.98 -0.67
C LYS A 58 -8.72 3.03 -1.58
N PRO A 59 -8.96 2.72 -2.88
CA PRO A 59 -9.59 3.67 -3.79
C PRO A 59 -10.95 4.12 -3.23
N ARG A 60 -11.30 5.38 -3.49
CA ARG A 60 -12.61 5.90 -3.07
C ARG A 60 -13.74 5.23 -3.86
N SER A 61 -14.90 5.14 -3.23
CA SER A 61 -16.11 4.73 -3.94
C SER A 61 -16.52 5.79 -4.96
N GLN A 62 -17.14 5.34 -6.05
CA GLN A 62 -17.78 6.22 -7.03
C GLN A 62 -18.92 6.99 -6.37
N THR A 63 -19.07 8.25 -6.74
CA THR A 63 -20.24 9.05 -6.38
C THR A 63 -21.43 8.68 -7.28
N TRP A 64 -22.65 8.98 -6.84
CA TRP A 64 -23.86 8.74 -7.63
C TRP A 64 -23.86 9.43 -9.00
N SER A 65 -23.31 10.64 -9.08
CA SER A 65 -23.20 11.37 -10.35
C SER A 65 -22.19 10.72 -11.30
N GLU A 66 -21.04 10.29 -10.79
CA GLU A 66 -20.04 9.56 -11.57
C GLU A 66 -20.59 8.24 -12.09
N TRP A 67 -21.33 7.51 -11.25
CA TRP A 67 -22.00 6.27 -11.64
C TRP A 67 -23.00 6.52 -12.78
N TRP A 68 -23.85 7.54 -12.65
CA TRP A 68 -24.84 7.91 -13.68
C TRP A 68 -24.18 8.30 -15.01
N ASN A 69 -23.03 8.98 -14.94
CA ASN A 69 -22.26 9.43 -16.11
C ASN A 69 -21.25 8.39 -16.63
N GLY A 70 -21.22 7.18 -16.05
CA GLY A 70 -20.31 6.11 -16.47
C GLY A 70 -18.82 6.37 -16.19
N VAL A 71 -18.49 7.30 -15.29
CA VAL A 71 -17.11 7.64 -14.92
C VAL A 71 -16.52 6.53 -14.05
N LYS A 72 -15.39 5.96 -14.45
CA LYS A 72 -14.66 4.95 -13.68
C LYS A 72 -13.55 5.60 -12.86
N VAL A 73 -13.53 5.36 -11.56
CA VAL A 73 -12.35 5.62 -10.73
C VAL A 73 -11.37 4.50 -11.03
N GLN A 74 -10.38 4.77 -11.88
CA GLN A 74 -9.32 3.82 -12.23
C GLN A 74 -8.07 4.17 -11.44
N MET A 75 -7.50 3.16 -10.79
CA MET A 75 -6.24 3.22 -10.10
C MET A 75 -5.35 2.14 -10.68
N ASP A 76 -4.07 2.44 -10.82
CA ASP A 76 -3.11 1.50 -11.39
C ASP A 76 -2.95 0.28 -10.45
N ASP A 77 -2.97 -0.91 -11.04
CA ASP A 77 -2.90 -2.20 -10.36
C ASP A 77 -1.59 -2.37 -9.57
N GLU A 78 -0.54 -1.63 -9.93
CA GLU A 78 0.72 -1.60 -9.18
C GLU A 78 0.55 -1.03 -7.76
N PHE A 79 -0.36 -0.08 -7.56
CA PHE A 79 -0.66 0.52 -6.25
C PHE A 79 -1.70 -0.27 -5.45
N LEU A 80 -2.38 -1.23 -6.09
CA LEU A 80 -3.35 -2.11 -5.46
C LEU A 80 -2.65 -3.38 -4.97
N TRP A 81 -2.20 -3.34 -3.72
CA TRP A 81 -1.49 -4.45 -3.08
C TRP A 81 -2.18 -4.94 -1.80
N LYS A 82 -1.86 -6.18 -1.43
CA LYS A 82 -2.24 -6.85 -0.19
C LYS A 82 -0.99 -7.23 0.59
N VAL A 83 -1.15 -7.54 1.87
CA VAL A 83 -0.02 -7.93 2.74
C VAL A 83 0.80 -9.08 2.13
N ASP A 84 0.11 -10.05 1.52
CA ASP A 84 0.76 -11.24 0.94
C ASP A 84 1.53 -10.95 -0.36
N ASP A 85 1.44 -9.72 -0.90
CA ASP A 85 2.24 -9.29 -2.05
C ASP A 85 3.66 -8.85 -1.65
N TRP A 86 3.98 -8.83 -0.35
CA TRP A 86 5.27 -8.39 0.19
C TRP A 86 5.97 -9.55 0.90
N LEU A 87 6.71 -10.36 0.14
CA LEU A 87 7.34 -11.57 0.64
C LEU A 87 8.78 -11.31 1.09
N THR A 88 9.25 -12.12 2.04
CA THR A 88 10.65 -12.10 2.47
C THR A 88 11.59 -12.41 1.30
N ASN A 89 12.71 -11.70 1.23
CA ASN A 89 13.68 -11.67 0.13
C ASN A 89 13.21 -10.95 -1.14
N ASP A 90 12.04 -10.34 -1.14
CA ASP A 90 11.63 -9.48 -2.24
C ASP A 90 12.60 -8.31 -2.40
N LYS A 91 12.81 -7.94 -3.67
CA LYS A 91 13.74 -6.89 -4.06
C LYS A 91 13.02 -5.55 -4.02
N ILE A 92 13.39 -4.73 -3.05
CA ILE A 92 12.78 -3.43 -2.79
C ILE A 92 13.70 -2.32 -3.27
N VAL A 93 13.15 -1.43 -4.08
CA VAL A 93 13.79 -0.19 -4.50
C VAL A 93 13.11 0.96 -3.77
N VAL A 94 13.90 1.77 -3.05
CA VAL A 94 13.42 2.95 -2.34
C VAL A 94 13.68 4.17 -3.21
N ARG A 95 12.65 4.98 -3.45
CA ARG A 95 12.72 6.21 -4.24
C ARG A 95 12.10 7.36 -3.46
N GLU A 96 12.56 8.57 -3.72
CA GLU A 96 11.86 9.77 -3.26
C GLU A 96 10.51 9.87 -3.96
N ASN A 97 9.51 10.29 -3.20
CA ASN A 97 8.17 10.47 -3.71
C ASN A 97 8.01 11.85 -4.34
N TYR A 98 8.01 11.89 -5.67
CA TYR A 98 7.49 13.03 -6.42
C TYR A 98 5.98 12.80 -6.60
N LEU A 99 5.23 13.11 -5.55
CA LEU A 99 3.78 12.93 -5.47
C LEU A 99 3.09 13.52 -6.71
N ASP A 100 2.47 12.66 -7.52
CA ASP A 100 1.54 13.13 -8.55
C ASP A 100 0.22 13.53 -7.87
N GLU A 101 -0.19 14.78 -8.07
CA GLU A 101 -1.45 15.30 -7.53
C GLU A 101 -2.66 14.53 -8.05
N GLU A 102 -2.58 13.91 -9.23
CA GLU A 102 -3.65 13.11 -9.82
C GLU A 102 -4.01 11.88 -8.96
N ILE A 103 -3.02 11.28 -8.30
CA ILE A 103 -3.22 10.11 -7.41
C ILE A 103 -4.11 10.51 -6.24
N PHE A 104 -4.03 11.74 -5.73
CA PHE A 104 -4.83 12.18 -4.59
C PHE A 104 -6.32 12.14 -4.88
N GLU A 105 -6.75 12.43 -6.10
CA GLU A 105 -8.18 12.49 -6.45
C GLU A 105 -8.88 11.12 -6.47
N GLN A 106 -8.08 10.05 -6.46
CA GLN A 106 -8.55 8.67 -6.40
C GLN A 106 -8.77 8.20 -4.95
N LEU A 107 -8.37 9.01 -3.95
CA LEU A 107 -8.34 8.63 -2.54
C LEU A 107 -9.52 9.16 -1.74
N LYS A 108 -9.77 8.49 -0.62
CA LYS A 108 -10.65 9.02 0.43
C LYS A 108 -9.98 10.23 1.09
N GLU A 109 -10.78 11.18 1.57
CA GLU A 109 -10.29 12.43 2.17
C GLU A 109 -9.32 12.21 3.35
N TYR A 110 -9.58 11.18 4.17
CA TYR A 110 -8.68 10.80 5.26
C TYR A 110 -7.31 10.33 4.75
N ASP A 111 -7.31 9.52 3.69
CA ASP A 111 -6.11 8.97 3.08
C ASP A 111 -5.30 10.04 2.34
N LYS A 112 -5.97 11.01 1.69
CA LYS A 112 -5.33 12.21 1.10
C LYS A 112 -4.48 12.97 2.13
N LYS A 113 -4.99 13.11 3.36
CA LYS A 113 -4.29 13.81 4.45
C LYS A 113 -3.10 13.00 4.96
N ARG A 114 -3.27 11.68 5.11
CA ARG A 114 -2.19 10.79 5.55
C ARG A 114 -1.05 10.74 4.56
N LEU A 115 -1.34 10.68 3.27
CA LEU A 115 -0.35 10.55 2.21
C LEU A 115 0.71 11.66 2.22
N ARG A 116 0.37 12.85 2.74
CA ARG A 116 1.31 13.98 2.89
C ARG A 116 2.51 13.67 3.79
N TYR A 117 2.40 12.66 4.66
CA TYR A 117 3.48 12.23 5.54
C TYR A 117 4.37 11.13 4.91
N TYR A 118 4.06 10.66 3.70
CA TYR A 118 4.78 9.59 3.01
C TYR A 118 5.62 10.19 1.87
N GLY A 119 6.84 10.59 2.22
CA GLY A 119 7.80 11.22 1.31
C GLY A 119 8.56 10.25 0.41
N TYR A 120 8.31 8.95 0.48
CA TYR A 120 9.02 7.92 -0.29
C TYR A 120 8.07 6.97 -1.00
N VAL A 121 8.60 6.28 -2.00
CA VAL A 121 7.95 5.19 -2.72
C VAL A 121 8.84 3.95 -2.60
N LEU A 122 8.25 2.84 -2.20
CA LEU A 122 8.86 1.52 -2.17
C LEU A 122 8.28 0.72 -3.32
N GLU A 123 9.15 0.31 -4.23
CA GLU A 123 8.83 -0.55 -5.36
C GLU A 123 9.30 -1.97 -5.05
N ASN A 124 8.35 -2.88 -4.91
CA ASN A 124 8.61 -4.31 -4.91
C ASN A 124 8.79 -4.78 -6.37
N THR A 125 10.03 -4.85 -6.81
CA THR A 125 10.40 -5.28 -8.17
C THR A 125 10.14 -6.76 -8.42
N SER A 126 9.98 -7.58 -7.38
CA SER A 126 9.59 -8.99 -7.52
C SER A 126 8.11 -9.14 -7.86
N ALA A 127 7.25 -8.39 -7.15
CA ALA A 127 5.78 -8.51 -7.26
C ALA A 127 5.16 -7.47 -8.20
N HIS A 128 5.95 -6.54 -8.73
CA HIS A 128 5.49 -5.37 -9.48
C HIS A 128 4.46 -4.56 -8.70
N LYS A 129 4.78 -4.26 -7.43
CA LYS A 129 3.92 -3.49 -6.52
C LYS A 129 4.61 -2.24 -6.03
N ILE A 130 3.82 -1.20 -5.82
CA ILE A 130 4.28 0.11 -5.40
C ILE A 130 3.50 0.52 -4.15
N ALA A 131 4.22 0.95 -3.11
CA ALA A 131 3.62 1.53 -1.92
C ALA A 131 4.29 2.86 -1.57
N PHE A 132 3.50 3.84 -1.14
CA PHE A 132 4.08 5.02 -0.49
C PHE A 132 4.59 4.64 0.88
N ALA A 133 5.73 5.20 1.26
CA ALA A 133 6.40 4.87 2.49
C ALA A 133 6.88 6.12 3.22
N ARG A 134 7.05 5.95 4.54
CA ARG A 134 7.83 6.85 5.36
C ARG A 134 8.78 6.04 6.23
N PRO A 135 10.00 6.55 6.46
CA PRO A 135 10.89 5.92 7.41
C PRO A 135 10.30 6.08 8.81
N ILE A 136 10.43 5.03 9.63
CA ILE A 136 10.10 5.08 11.05
C ILE A 136 11.29 4.65 11.88
N VAL A 137 11.38 5.20 13.09
CA VAL A 137 12.42 4.81 14.04
C VAL A 137 11.96 3.62 14.88
N PHE A 138 12.90 2.85 15.43
CA PHE A 138 12.60 1.67 16.22
C PHE A 138 11.68 1.94 17.43
N GLN A 139 11.78 3.12 18.04
CA GLN A 139 10.87 3.54 19.12
C GLN A 139 9.42 3.61 18.63
N GLU A 140 9.18 4.24 17.49
CA GLU A 140 7.83 4.38 16.92
C GLU A 140 7.25 3.03 16.52
N PHE A 141 8.07 2.14 15.97
CA PHE A 141 7.69 0.74 15.73
C PHE A 141 7.22 0.05 17.03
N THR A 142 7.98 0.22 18.11
CA THR A 142 7.67 -0.38 19.42
C THR A 142 6.37 0.18 19.99
N ASP A 143 6.14 1.49 19.87
CA ASP A 143 4.93 2.15 20.34
C ASP A 143 3.69 1.66 19.56
N LEU A 144 3.81 1.49 18.24
CA LEU A 144 2.76 0.90 17.40
C LEU A 144 2.45 -0.55 17.82
N PHE A 145 3.48 -1.35 18.08
CA PHE A 145 3.33 -2.72 18.54
C PHE A 145 2.62 -2.80 19.91
N ILE A 146 3.05 -2.00 20.89
CA ILE A 146 2.45 -1.95 22.23
C ILE A 146 0.99 -1.58 22.12
N LYS A 147 0.68 -0.47 21.42
CA LYS A 147 -0.69 0.00 21.25
C LYS A 147 -1.58 -1.07 20.63
N TYR A 148 -1.13 -1.70 19.54
CA TYR A 148 -1.88 -2.78 18.90
C TYR A 148 -2.10 -3.98 19.82
N SER A 149 -1.09 -4.34 20.62
CA SER A 149 -1.21 -5.42 21.60
C SER A 149 -2.23 -5.10 22.70
N GLU A 150 -2.24 -3.86 23.21
CA GLU A 150 -3.18 -3.40 24.22
C GLU A 150 -4.62 -3.37 23.67
N ASP A 151 -4.81 -2.84 22.47
CA ASP A 151 -6.12 -2.81 21.79
C ASP A 151 -6.67 -4.25 21.63
N ARG A 152 -5.86 -5.17 21.11
CA ARG A 152 -6.25 -6.59 20.94
C ARG A 152 -6.51 -7.30 22.26
N TYR A 153 -5.75 -6.99 23.31
CA TYR A 153 -5.98 -7.54 24.64
C TYR A 153 -7.31 -7.03 25.22
N SER A 154 -7.58 -5.72 25.09
CA SER A 154 -8.82 -5.11 25.55
C SER A 154 -10.04 -5.70 24.82
N ASP A 155 -9.96 -5.83 23.50
CA ASP A 155 -11.02 -6.44 22.68
C ASP A 155 -11.27 -7.88 23.12
N GLY A 156 -10.22 -8.71 23.20
CA GLY A 156 -10.33 -10.10 23.62
C GLY A 156 -10.82 -10.27 25.07
N HIS A 157 -10.46 -9.36 25.97
CA HIS A 157 -10.98 -9.35 27.33
C HIS A 157 -12.47 -8.99 27.36
N SER A 158 -12.89 -8.02 26.56
CA SER A 158 -14.29 -7.60 26.46
C SER A 158 -15.17 -8.69 25.85
N ASP A 159 -14.71 -9.35 24.79
CA ASP A 159 -15.40 -10.45 24.12
C ASP A 159 -15.45 -11.68 25.03
N GLY A 160 -14.34 -12.06 25.65
CA GLY A 160 -14.28 -13.20 26.59
C GLY A 160 -15.14 -12.97 27.84
N TYR A 161 -15.22 -11.74 28.36
CA TYR A 161 -16.13 -11.41 29.46
C TYR A 161 -17.60 -11.51 29.02
N ASN A 162 -17.95 -10.99 27.84
CA ASN A 162 -19.31 -11.04 27.33
C ASN A 162 -19.76 -12.48 27.02
N GLU A 163 -18.91 -13.28 26.40
CA GLU A 163 -19.16 -14.70 26.13
C GLU A 163 -19.29 -15.49 27.43
N GLY A 164 -18.35 -15.34 28.36
CA GLY A 164 -18.40 -15.98 29.67
C GLY A 164 -19.61 -15.56 30.52
N TYR A 165 -20.04 -14.30 30.45
CA TYR A 165 -21.25 -13.82 31.11
C TYR A 165 -22.53 -14.37 30.44
N CYS A 166 -22.57 -14.44 29.11
CA CYS A 166 -23.72 -14.99 28.37
C CYS A 166 -23.85 -16.51 28.56
N GLU A 167 -22.73 -17.25 28.52
CA GLU A 167 -22.69 -18.67 28.85
C GLU A 167 -23.05 -18.90 30.32
N GLY A 168 -22.43 -18.18 31.25
CA GLY A 168 -22.72 -18.29 32.68
C GLY A 168 -24.18 -17.99 33.03
N LYS A 169 -24.80 -17.01 32.36
CA LYS A 169 -26.22 -16.67 32.55
C LYS A 169 -27.16 -17.69 31.91
N SER A 170 -26.79 -18.28 30.77
CA SER A 170 -27.59 -19.33 30.10
C SER A 170 -27.50 -20.68 30.82
N VAL A 171 -26.36 -20.98 31.46
CA VAL A 171 -26.17 -22.16 32.31
C VAL A 171 -26.82 -21.97 33.69
N GLY A 172 -26.76 -20.75 34.25
CA GLY A 172 -27.41 -20.39 35.52
C GLY A 172 -28.94 -20.27 35.47
N CYS A 173 -29.55 -20.33 34.28
CA CYS A 173 -31.01 -20.22 34.10
C CYS A 173 -31.68 -21.58 33.77
N LYS A 174 -31.11 -22.70 34.23
CA LYS A 174 -31.78 -24.02 34.20
C LYS A 174 -32.55 -24.38 35.46
N ASP A 175 -32.44 -23.61 36.54
CA ASP A 175 -33.17 -23.86 37.80
C ASP A 175 -34.35 -22.92 38.06
N CYS A 176 -34.77 -22.12 37.08
CA CYS A 176 -36.04 -21.38 37.16
C CYS A 176 -37.15 -22.16 36.42
N LYS A 177 -37.51 -23.33 36.95
CA LYS A 177 -38.83 -23.92 36.71
C LYS A 177 -39.50 -24.24 38.04
N SER A 178 -40.82 -24.02 38.03
CA SER A 178 -41.83 -24.31 39.04
C SER A 178 -41.85 -23.44 40.31
N SER A 179 -42.67 -22.40 40.28
CA SER A 179 -43.73 -22.14 41.26
C SER A 179 -44.83 -21.33 40.60
#